data_AF-A0A8X8GJ90-F1
#
_entry.id   AF-A0A8X8GJ90-F1
#
_cell.length_a   1.000
_cell.length_b   1.000
_cell.length_c   1.000
_cell.angle_alpha   90.00
_cell.angle_beta   90.00
_cell.angle_gamma   90.00
#
_symmetry.space_group_name_H-M   'P 1'
#
loop_
_entity.id
_entity.type
_entity.pdbx_description
1 polymer ?
#
loop_
_entity_poly.entity_id
_entity_poly.type
_entity_poly.pdbx_seq_one_letter_code
_entity_poly.pdbx_strand_id
1 'polypeptide(L)' 'MTFITDLFIKLFSLILETVGTLATYSTCYGYFDESEVPEELTNLER' A
#
# COMPACT_ATOMS: atom_id res chain seq x y z
N MET A 1 32.29 5.47 8.88
CA MET A 1 31.00 5.38 9.61
C MET A 1 31.22 4.44 10.78
N THR A 2 30.84 4.84 12.00
CA THR A 2 31.12 4.04 13.21
C THR A 2 30.19 2.82 13.26
N PHE A 3 30.63 1.71 13.88
CA PHE A 3 29.84 0.47 13.98
C PHE A 3 28.42 0.70 14.53
N ILE A 4 28.28 1.61 15.49
CA ILE A 4 27.01 2.00 16.10
C ILE A 4 26.08 2.67 15.07
N THR A 5 26.61 3.52 14.19
CA THR A 5 25.81 4.17 13.14
C THR A 5 25.33 3.18 12.08
N ASP A 6 26.12 2.16 11.74
CA ASP A 6 25.71 1.11 10.80
C ASP A 6 24.59 0.23 11.38
N LEU A 7 24.69 -0.14 12.66
CA LEU A 7 23.66 -0.90 13.36
C LEU A 7 22.34 -0.13 13.45
N PHE A 8 22.41 1.17 13.75
CA PHE A 8 21.25 2.05 13.83
C PHE A 8 20.55 2.18 12.48
N ILE A 9 21.30 2.43 11.40
CA ILE A 9 20.75 2.54 10.05
C ILE A 9 20.07 1.22 9.65
N LYS A 10 20.70 0.06 9.90
CA LYS A 10 20.11 -1.25 9.60
C LYS A 10 18.79 -1.50 10.32
N LEU A 11 18.68 -1.10 11.59
CA LEU A 11 17.44 -1.22 12.35
C LEU A 11 16.32 -0.37 11.74
N PHE A 12 16.61 0.88 11.38
CA PHE A 12 15.64 1.78 10.76
C PHE A 12 15.22 1.30 9.36
N SER A 13 16.16 0.78 8.57
CA SER A 13 15.85 0.17 7.27
C SER A 13 14.90 -1.02 7.40
N LEU A 14 15.10 -1.90 8.39
CA LEU A 14 14.21 -3.04 8.63
C LEU A 14 12.79 -2.57 9.01
N ILE A 15 12.67 -1.57 9.88
CA ILE A 15 11.37 -1.01 10.28
C ILE A 15 10.67 -0.40 9.05
N LEU A 16 11.36 0.43 8.26
CA LEU A 16 10.79 1.06 7.07
C LEU A 16 10.37 0.04 6.01
N GLU A 17 11.12 -1.04 5.83
CA GLU A 17 10.80 -2.13 4.91
C GLU A 17 9.53 -2.88 5.35
N THR A 18 9.40 -3.18 6.65
CA THR A 18 8.19 -3.83 7.18
C THR A 18 6.95 -2.93 7.08
N VAL A 19 7.10 -1.62 7.31
CA VAL A 19 5.99 -0.67 7.13
C VAL A 19 5.63 -0.51 5.66
N GLY A 20 6.61 -0.43 4.77
CA GLY A 20 6.40 -0.33 3.33
C GLY A 20 5.66 -1.54 2.77
N THR A 21 6.07 -2.76 3.15
CA THR A 21 5.42 -4.00 2.71
C THR A 21 3.97 -4.12 3.20
N LEU A 22 3.67 -3.70 4.43
CA LEU A 22 2.31 -3.65 4.96
C LEU A 22 1.44 -2.57 4.30
N ALA A 23 2.02 -1.41 4.00
CA ALA A 23 1.31 -0.33 3.30
C ALA A 23 0.95 -0.76 1.87
N THR A 24 1.88 -1.38 1.14
CA THR A 24 1.64 -1.91 -0.21
C THR A 24 0.55 -2.98 -0.25
N TYR A 25 0.35 -3.74 0.82
CA TYR A 25 -0.70 -4.77 0.88
C TYR A 25 -2.13 -4.18 0.84
N SER A 26 -2.35 -2.93 1.26
CA SER A 26 -3.71 -2.36 1.38
C SER A 26 -4.05 -1.21 0.44
N THR A 27 -3.09 -0.65 -0.30
CA THR A 27 -3.36 0.53 -1.14
C THR A 27 -4.22 0.25 -2.37
N CYS A 28 -4.23 -0.99 -2.86
CA CYS A 28 -4.99 -1.36 -4.07
C CYS A 28 -6.34 -2.02 -3.77
N TYR A 29 -6.64 -2.43 -2.53
CA TYR A 29 -7.78 -3.30 -2.23
C TYR A 29 -9.15 -2.58 -2.11
N GLY A 30 -9.25 -1.29 -2.43
CA GLY A 30 -10.56 -0.64 -2.29
C GLY A 30 -10.76 0.77 -2.82
N TYR A 31 -9.70 1.50 -3.21
CA TYR A 31 -9.86 2.87 -3.70
C TYR A 31 -9.59 3.04 -5.21
N PHE A 32 -9.02 2.04 -5.87
CA PHE A 32 -8.57 2.15 -7.27
C PHE A 32 -9.07 1.03 -8.21
N ASP A 33 -9.75 0.00 -7.71
CA ASP A 33 -10.13 -1.15 -8.55
C ASP A 33 -11.49 -1.02 -9.23
N GLU A 34 -12.37 -0.11 -8.81
CA GLU A 34 -13.66 0.08 -9.47
C GLU A 34 -14.02 1.57 -9.40
N SER A 35 -14.09 2.27 -10.53
CA SER A 35 -14.97 3.44 -10.58
C SER A 35 -16.38 2.89 -10.39
N GLU A 36 -17.11 3.34 -9.36
CA GLU A 36 -18.50 2.95 -9.15
C GLU A 36 -19.26 3.11 -10.48
N VAL A 37 -19.60 1.98 -11.11
CA VAL A 37 -20.23 2.00 -12.44
C VAL A 37 -21.59 2.67 -12.22
N PRO A 38 -21.88 3.79 -12.90
CA PRO A 38 -23.11 4.53 -12.65
C PRO A 38 -24.29 3.59 -12.90
N GLU A 39 -25.27 3.64 -11.99
CA GLU A 39 -26.40 2.70 -11.95
C GLU A 39 -27.12 2.57 -13.31
N GLU A 40 -27.14 3.67 -14.07
CA GLU A 40 -27.67 3.81 -15.44
C GLU A 40 -27.02 2.87 -16.48
N LEU A 41 -25.77 2.44 -16.28
CA LEU A 41 -25.07 1.50 -17.16
C LEU A 41 -25.22 0.04 -16.72
N THR A 42 -25.48 -0.19 -15.43
CA THR A 42 -25.71 -1.52 -14.84
C THR A 42 -27.16 -1.98 -14.91
N ASN A 43 -28.11 -1.04 -14.92
CA ASN A 43 -29.52 -1.34 -15.06
C ASN A 43 -29.92 -1.37 -16.55
N LEU A 44 -29.58 -2.47 -17.23
CA LEU A 44 -30.04 -2.78 -18.58
C LEU A 44 -31.36 -3.58 -18.57
N GLU A 45 -32.32 -3.21 -17.71
CA GLU A 45 -33.69 -3.74 -17.82
C GLU A 45 -34.34 -3.24 -19.11
N ARG A 46 -34.49 -4.16 -20.07
CA ARG A 46 -35.38 -4.08 -21.22
C ARG A 46 -36.74 -4.68 -20.86
#